data_AF-A0A9P1CAC0-F1
#
_entry.id   AF-A0A9P1CAC0-F1
#
_cell.length_a   1.000
_cell.length_b   1.000
_cell.length_c   1.000
_cell.angle_alpha   90.00
_cell.angle_beta   90.00
_cell.angle_gamma   90.00
#
_symmetry.space_group_name_H-M   'P 1'
#
loop_
_entity.id
_entity.type
_entity.pdbx_description
1 polymer ?
#
loop_
_entity_poly.entity_id
_entity_poly.type
_entity_poly.pdbx_seq_one_letter_code
_entity_poly.pdbx_strand_id
1 'polypeptide(L)'
;MVSAGMDHTVLLRSDGTVVACGSNNDGQCNLPPLDEGITYTQVSAGGGHTVLLRSDGVAVACGRNEDFQCDIPPLPEAMVYTQVSAGADHTMLLRSDGHVAHCGSTVYGQCQVPPLDEGMSYTQVSAGGFHTIFLRSDGCAVACGDNDHGQCDIPSIDQGLSYTQVSAGWCHTLLLRSDGCATAFGYNLRGQCDLPNDEGFMFYSQVSAGTNHSAFLQSDGCVVICGSMDCQIPPSAVSHTVGISAGGDHTLFLQSDGRVLALGGNRDGECNIPRLKPGMRYISDQMPDIILQLEFVIADDVVTLICSNFAGEEQVRLNANVSDRATDSYKNIAVELKANLQSLRVVLPDGELLASMCRANPLATIGDLLHI
;
A
#
# COMPACT_ATOMS: atom_id res chain seq x y z
N MET A 1 -2.55 9.32 -3.56
CA MET A 1 -2.34 8.68 -2.27
C MET A 1 -3.05 9.40 -1.14
N VAL A 2 -3.33 8.67 -0.06
CA VAL A 2 -3.83 9.21 1.21
C VAL A 2 -2.92 8.70 2.33
N SER A 3 -2.51 9.58 3.25
CA SER A 3 -1.63 9.20 4.35
C SER A 3 -2.11 9.86 5.65
N ALA A 4 -2.38 9.01 6.64
CA ALA A 4 -2.72 9.39 8.00
C ALA A 4 -1.46 9.32 8.86
N GLY A 5 -1.05 10.45 9.45
CA GLY A 5 0.01 10.51 10.46
C GLY A 5 -0.56 10.40 11.86
N MET A 6 0.21 10.84 12.87
CA MET A 6 -0.28 10.81 14.26
C MET A 6 -1.54 11.70 14.43
N ASP A 7 -1.39 13.00 14.16
CA ASP A 7 -2.45 14.00 14.38
C ASP A 7 -2.75 14.85 13.13
N HIS A 8 -2.33 14.39 11.95
CA HIS A 8 -2.60 15.08 10.68
C HIS A 8 -2.77 14.08 9.52
N THR A 9 -3.44 14.53 8.47
CA THR A 9 -3.71 13.79 7.24
C THR A 9 -3.13 14.56 6.06
N VAL A 10 -2.49 13.85 5.13
CA VAL A 10 -1.95 14.39 3.87
C VAL A 10 -2.53 13.62 2.69
N LEU A 11 -2.97 14.36 1.67
CA LEU A 11 -3.76 13.84 0.56
C LEU A 11 -3.23 14.36 -0.77
N LEU A 12 -2.94 13.45 -1.69
CA LEU A 12 -2.53 13.76 -3.05
C LEU A 12 -3.73 13.84 -3.99
N ARG A 13 -3.81 14.91 -4.76
CA ARG A 13 -4.86 15.19 -5.74
C ARG A 13 -4.46 14.72 -7.13
N SER A 14 -5.46 14.54 -7.98
CA SER A 14 -5.30 14.11 -9.38
C SER A 14 -4.58 15.10 -10.29
N ASP A 15 -4.41 16.35 -9.87
CA ASP A 15 -3.63 17.36 -10.58
C ASP A 15 -2.15 17.38 -10.15
N GLY A 16 -1.74 16.46 -9.27
CA GLY A 16 -0.38 16.38 -8.76
C GLY A 16 -0.08 17.34 -7.60
N THR A 17 -1.08 18.07 -7.08
CA THR A 17 -0.95 18.91 -5.88
C THR A 17 -1.34 18.15 -4.61
N VAL A 18 -0.91 18.65 -3.46
CA VAL A 18 -1.15 18.04 -2.15
C VAL A 18 -1.92 18.98 -1.23
N VAL A 19 -2.69 18.40 -0.31
CA VAL A 19 -3.28 19.13 0.83
C VAL A 19 -3.15 18.36 2.11
N ALA A 20 -3.17 19.09 3.22
CA ALA A 20 -3.13 18.54 4.55
C ALA A 20 -4.21 19.15 5.45
N CYS A 21 -4.64 18.41 6.46
CA CYS A 21 -5.53 18.86 7.53
C CYS A 21 -5.14 18.18 8.86
N GLY A 22 -5.50 18.80 9.99
CA GLY A 22 -5.11 18.34 11.32
C GLY A 22 -4.14 19.30 12.00
N SER A 23 -3.36 18.78 12.94
CA SER A 23 -2.38 19.53 13.71
C SER A 23 -1.34 20.18 12.81
N ASN A 24 -0.98 21.43 13.11
CA ASN A 24 0.04 22.19 12.38
C ASN A 24 0.98 22.98 13.31
N ASN A 25 1.12 22.54 14.57
CA ASN A 25 1.91 23.27 15.57
C ASN A 25 3.41 23.31 15.22
N ASP A 26 3.89 22.30 14.50
CA ASP A 26 5.28 22.17 14.04
C ASP A 26 5.45 22.55 12.56
N GLY A 27 4.36 22.95 11.89
CA GLY A 27 4.36 23.22 10.45
C GLY A 27 4.23 21.97 9.57
N GLN A 28 3.79 20.84 10.11
CA GLN A 28 3.61 19.58 9.36
C GLN A 28 2.57 19.66 8.22
N CYS A 29 1.67 20.65 8.24
CA CYS A 29 0.76 20.95 7.14
C CYS A 29 1.26 22.08 6.21
N ASN A 30 2.45 22.66 6.45
CA ASN A 30 3.04 23.72 5.61
C ASN A 30 3.77 23.13 4.39
N LEU A 31 2.99 22.52 3.50
CA LEU A 31 3.50 21.78 2.35
C LEU A 31 4.35 22.69 1.44
N PRO A 32 5.58 22.29 1.06
CA PRO A 32 6.44 23.07 0.18
C PRO A 32 5.77 23.40 -1.17
N PRO A 33 6.07 24.56 -1.78
CA PRO A 33 5.60 24.86 -3.13
C PRO A 33 6.31 23.97 -4.16
N LEU A 34 5.62 23.72 -5.29
CA LEU A 34 6.19 23.04 -6.45
C LEU A 34 6.74 24.04 -7.46
N ASP A 35 7.86 23.67 -8.08
CA ASP A 35 8.36 24.35 -9.28
C ASP A 35 7.43 24.09 -10.47
N GLU A 36 7.47 24.96 -11.50
CA GLU A 36 6.64 24.80 -12.70
C GLU A 36 6.94 23.47 -13.41
N GLY A 37 5.88 22.70 -13.72
CA GLY A 37 5.99 21.41 -14.39
C GLY A 37 6.31 20.22 -13.49
N ILE A 38 6.52 20.43 -12.19
CA ILE A 38 6.73 19.36 -11.21
C ILE A 38 5.44 19.10 -10.44
N THR A 39 5.16 17.82 -10.20
CA THR A 39 4.02 17.37 -9.38
C THR A 39 4.50 16.52 -8.22
N TYR A 40 3.69 16.37 -7.18
CA TYR A 40 3.88 15.32 -6.20
C TYR A 40 3.35 13.99 -6.74
N THR A 41 4.07 12.91 -6.44
CA THR A 41 3.73 11.54 -6.78
C THR A 41 3.43 10.71 -5.54
N GLN A 42 4.02 11.06 -4.40
CA GLN A 42 3.76 10.38 -3.14
C GLN A 42 3.79 11.28 -1.90
N VAL A 43 3.02 10.90 -0.88
CA VAL A 43 2.89 11.60 0.41
C VAL A 43 3.00 10.61 1.56
N SER A 44 3.69 11.00 2.63
CA SER A 44 3.76 10.22 3.88
C SER A 44 3.73 11.17 5.08
N ALA A 45 2.77 10.95 5.97
CA ALA A 45 2.57 11.71 7.19
C ALA A 45 3.12 10.91 8.39
N GLY A 46 4.05 11.50 9.13
CA GLY A 46 4.68 10.89 10.31
C GLY A 46 4.10 11.38 11.63
N GLY A 47 4.91 11.34 12.69
CA GLY A 47 4.53 11.79 14.03
C GLY A 47 4.30 13.31 14.13
N GLY A 48 5.21 14.09 13.55
CA GLY A 48 5.15 15.56 13.55
C GLY A 48 5.70 16.21 12.29
N HIS A 49 5.88 15.45 11.22
CA HIS A 49 6.41 15.91 9.95
C HIS A 49 5.71 15.20 8.78
N THR A 50 5.81 15.78 7.60
CA THR A 50 5.32 15.23 6.34
C THR A 50 6.48 15.13 5.35
N VAL A 51 6.53 14.03 4.60
CA VAL A 51 7.49 13.79 3.53
C VAL A 51 6.73 13.60 2.22
N LEU A 52 7.23 14.22 1.16
CA LEU A 52 6.59 14.26 -0.15
C LEU A 52 7.61 13.88 -1.22
N LEU A 53 7.21 13.01 -2.15
CA LEU A 53 8.00 12.66 -3.33
C LEU A 53 7.50 13.44 -4.54
N ARG A 54 8.42 14.07 -5.26
CA ARG A 54 8.16 14.80 -6.51
C ARG A 54 8.30 13.88 -7.72
N SER A 55 7.72 14.30 -8.85
CA SER A 55 7.76 13.59 -10.14
C SER A 55 9.14 13.52 -10.79
N ASP A 56 10.06 14.37 -10.37
CA ASP A 56 11.48 14.33 -10.78
C ASP A 56 12.34 13.42 -9.89
N GLY A 57 11.72 12.72 -8.93
CA GLY A 57 12.42 11.78 -8.05
C GLY A 57 13.11 12.42 -6.85
N VAL A 58 12.90 13.72 -6.61
CA VAL A 58 13.38 14.42 -5.41
C VAL A 58 12.35 14.32 -4.29
N ALA A 59 12.79 14.10 -3.06
CA ALA A 59 11.95 14.15 -1.88
C ALA A 59 12.11 15.48 -1.13
N VAL A 60 11.04 15.98 -0.54
CA VAL A 60 11.03 17.17 0.32
C VAL A 60 10.22 16.88 1.58
N ALA A 61 10.53 17.58 2.67
CA ALA A 61 9.84 17.40 3.95
C ALA A 61 9.51 18.75 4.61
N CYS A 62 8.48 18.75 5.47
CA CYS A 62 8.09 19.88 6.29
C CYS A 62 7.55 19.42 7.65
N GLY A 63 7.68 20.27 8.67
CA GLY A 63 7.21 19.99 10.03
C GLY A 63 8.33 20.02 11.06
N ARG A 64 8.16 19.23 12.13
CA ARG A 64 9.15 19.08 13.20
C ARG A 64 10.48 18.59 12.63
N ASN A 65 11.56 19.21 13.05
CA ASN A 65 12.91 18.87 12.60
C ASN A 65 13.95 18.85 13.74
N GLU A 66 13.51 18.62 14.98
CA GLU A 66 14.39 18.62 16.16
C GLU A 66 15.40 17.46 16.16
N ASP A 67 15.07 16.37 15.45
CA ASP A 67 15.90 15.18 15.26
C ASP A 67 16.49 15.09 13.85
N PHE A 68 16.39 16.16 13.04
CA PHE A 68 16.80 16.18 11.63
C PHE A 68 15.95 15.29 10.70
N GLN A 69 14.70 14.97 11.09
CA GLN A 69 13.80 14.10 10.33
C GLN A 69 13.28 14.72 9.02
N CYS A 70 13.48 16.02 8.80
CA CYS A 70 13.22 16.71 7.53
C CYS A 70 14.50 16.94 6.69
N ASP A 71 15.70 16.59 7.19
CA ASP A 71 16.97 16.84 6.51
C ASP A 71 17.24 15.76 5.45
N ILE A 72 16.47 15.80 4.37
CA ILE A 72 16.55 14.81 3.29
C ILE A 72 17.97 14.77 2.70
N PRO A 73 18.65 13.60 2.69
CA PRO A 73 20.00 13.50 2.18
C PRO A 73 20.06 13.76 0.67
N PRO A 74 21.17 14.30 0.14
CA PRO A 74 21.33 14.47 -1.29
C PRO A 74 21.41 13.12 -2.01
N LEU A 75 20.84 13.05 -3.22
CA LEU A 75 20.95 11.89 -4.09
C LEU A 75 22.31 11.87 -4.81
N PRO A 76 22.91 10.69 -5.01
CA PRO A 76 23.98 10.50 -5.99
C PRO A 76 23.53 10.90 -7.40
N GLU A 77 24.48 11.19 -8.29
CA GLU A 77 24.18 11.53 -9.68
C GLU A 77 23.39 10.41 -10.38
N ALA A 78 22.40 10.79 -11.18
CA ALA A 78 21.49 9.90 -11.92
C ALA A 78 20.63 8.94 -11.05
N MET A 79 20.52 9.18 -9.75
CA MET A 79 19.61 8.45 -8.85
C MET A 79 18.37 9.27 -8.52
N VAL A 80 17.29 8.57 -8.22
CA VAL A 80 16.02 9.14 -7.74
C VAL A 80 15.53 8.39 -6.51
N TYR A 81 14.72 9.06 -5.70
CA TYR A 81 13.87 8.37 -4.75
C TYR A 81 12.64 7.81 -5.45
N THR A 82 12.25 6.60 -5.07
CA THR A 82 11.10 5.87 -5.60
C THR A 82 10.02 5.65 -4.53
N GLN A 83 10.39 5.74 -3.25
CA GLN A 83 9.45 5.71 -2.14
C GLN A 83 9.91 6.60 -0.98
N VAL A 84 8.97 7.22 -0.26
CA VAL A 84 9.19 7.91 1.01
C VAL A 84 8.29 7.32 2.10
N SER A 85 8.80 7.25 3.33
CA SER A 85 8.04 6.83 4.50
C SER A 85 8.49 7.58 5.74
N ALA A 86 7.54 8.21 6.43
CA ALA A 86 7.74 9.01 7.63
C ALA A 86 7.29 8.22 8.87
N GLY A 87 8.18 8.04 9.84
CA GLY A 87 7.87 7.48 11.15
C GLY A 87 7.57 8.56 12.20
N ALA A 88 7.76 8.26 13.49
CA ALA A 88 7.60 9.29 14.52
C ALA A 88 8.60 10.45 14.33
N ASP A 89 9.89 10.10 14.38
CA ASP A 89 11.02 11.04 14.38
C ASP A 89 12.11 10.65 13.37
N HIS A 90 11.77 9.87 12.34
CA HIS A 90 12.70 9.44 11.28
C HIS A 90 12.00 9.34 9.93
N THR A 91 12.78 9.51 8.86
CA THR A 91 12.32 9.45 7.47
C THR A 91 13.16 8.44 6.70
N MET A 92 12.50 7.47 6.07
CA MET A 92 13.10 6.51 5.15
C MET A 92 12.83 6.89 3.70
N LEU A 93 13.84 6.75 2.84
CA LEU A 93 13.74 7.04 1.41
C LEU A 93 14.33 5.89 0.58
N LEU A 94 13.47 5.17 -0.15
CA LEU A 94 13.91 4.14 -1.08
C LEU A 94 14.45 4.78 -2.36
N ARG A 95 15.64 4.37 -2.78
CA ARG A 95 16.27 4.80 -4.04
C ARG A 95 15.96 3.85 -5.18
N SER A 96 16.12 4.36 -6.40
CA SER A 96 15.99 3.61 -7.66
C SER A 96 16.95 2.42 -7.82
N ASP A 97 18.03 2.37 -7.04
CA ASP A 97 18.97 1.24 -6.99
C ASP A 97 18.67 0.23 -5.87
N GLY A 98 17.50 0.35 -5.23
CA GLY A 98 17.04 -0.58 -4.20
C GLY A 98 17.69 -0.40 -2.83
N HIS A 99 18.50 0.65 -2.63
CA HIS A 99 19.03 1.00 -1.31
C HIS A 99 18.11 1.99 -0.60
N VAL A 100 18.18 2.04 0.73
CA VAL A 100 17.42 2.98 1.55
C VAL A 100 18.35 4.03 2.14
N ALA A 101 18.05 5.31 1.86
CA ALA A 101 18.62 6.44 2.59
C ALA A 101 17.70 6.83 3.74
N HIS A 102 18.23 7.52 4.73
CA HIS A 102 17.48 7.94 5.91
C HIS A 102 17.95 9.28 6.46
N CYS A 103 17.06 9.93 7.21
CA CYS A 103 17.39 11.04 8.11
C CYS A 103 16.48 10.97 9.35
N GLY A 104 16.81 11.75 10.38
CA GLY A 104 16.11 11.71 11.66
C GLY A 104 16.82 10.94 12.77
N SER A 105 16.07 10.69 13.84
CA SER A 105 16.53 10.02 15.06
C SER A 105 17.05 8.60 14.79
N THR A 106 18.13 8.24 15.47
CA THR A 106 18.71 6.88 15.44
C THR A 106 18.74 6.24 16.83
N VAL A 107 18.05 6.81 17.81
CA VAL A 107 18.17 6.47 19.24
C VAL A 107 17.84 5.00 19.53
N TYR A 108 16.86 4.42 18.81
CA TYR A 108 16.43 3.04 18.95
C TYR A 108 17.00 2.12 17.86
N GLY A 109 17.86 2.65 16.98
CA GLY A 109 18.37 1.91 15.83
C GLY A 109 17.39 1.85 14.64
N GLN A 110 16.32 2.66 14.62
CA GLN A 110 15.29 2.67 13.58
C GLN A 110 15.79 3.09 12.18
N CYS A 111 17.00 3.65 12.12
CA CYS A 111 17.72 3.98 10.89
C CYS A 111 18.83 2.98 10.54
N GLN A 112 19.03 1.90 11.32
CA GLN A 112 20.05 0.89 11.05
C GLN A 112 19.56 -0.07 9.98
N VAL A 113 19.51 0.39 8.73
CA VAL A 113 19.07 -0.40 7.57
C VAL A 113 19.90 -1.69 7.48
N PRO A 114 19.29 -2.89 7.54
CA PRO A 114 20.03 -4.15 7.45
C PRO A 114 20.82 -4.24 6.13
N PRO A 115 22.01 -4.87 6.11
CA PRO A 115 22.75 -5.07 4.87
C PRO A 115 22.01 -6.06 3.95
N LEU A 116 22.15 -5.86 2.65
CA LEU A 116 21.65 -6.77 1.62
C LEU A 116 22.79 -7.61 1.05
N ASP A 117 22.47 -8.86 0.69
CA ASP A 117 23.37 -9.72 -0.08
C ASP A 117 23.54 -9.18 -1.52
N GLU A 118 24.57 -9.64 -2.22
CA GLU A 118 24.83 -9.21 -3.60
C GLU A 118 23.65 -9.53 -4.54
N GLY A 119 23.20 -8.54 -5.33
CA GLY A 119 22.07 -8.68 -6.24
C GLY A 119 20.68 -8.52 -5.60
N MET A 120 20.62 -8.33 -4.28
CA MET A 120 19.38 -8.04 -3.56
C MET A 120 19.08 -6.55 -3.53
N SER A 121 17.78 -6.22 -3.45
CA SER A 121 17.28 -4.86 -3.29
C SER A 121 16.11 -4.81 -2.31
N TYR A 122 15.88 -3.63 -1.72
CA TYR A 122 14.61 -3.34 -1.08
C TYR A 122 13.59 -2.89 -2.13
N THR A 123 12.35 -3.37 -1.98
CA THR A 123 11.22 -3.04 -2.86
C THR A 123 10.15 -2.22 -2.16
N GLN A 124 10.15 -2.22 -0.82
CA GLN A 124 9.27 -1.38 -0.01
C GLN A 124 9.93 -1.07 1.34
N VAL A 125 9.64 0.11 1.88
CA VAL A 125 9.97 0.50 3.26
C VAL A 125 8.74 1.10 3.95
N SER A 126 8.56 0.80 5.24
CA SER A 126 7.57 1.42 6.10
C SER A 126 8.20 1.77 7.45
N ALA A 127 8.23 3.06 7.77
CA ALA A 127 8.64 3.61 9.05
C ALA A 127 7.44 3.65 10.02
N GLY A 128 7.62 3.09 11.22
CA GLY A 128 6.62 3.08 12.29
C GLY A 128 6.90 4.16 13.33
N GLY A 129 6.51 3.91 14.58
CA GLY A 129 6.85 4.79 15.70
C GLY A 129 8.37 4.90 15.87
N PHE A 130 8.99 3.81 16.33
CA PHE A 130 10.44 3.73 16.59
C PHE A 130 11.11 2.51 15.96
N HIS A 131 10.48 1.91 14.96
CA HIS A 131 11.03 0.82 14.16
C HIS A 131 10.74 1.02 12.67
N THR A 132 11.52 0.36 11.83
CA THR A 132 11.36 0.35 10.38
C THR A 132 11.29 -1.07 9.89
N ILE A 133 10.37 -1.34 8.96
CA ILE A 133 10.30 -2.61 8.23
C ILE A 133 10.59 -2.41 6.75
N PHE A 134 11.28 -3.39 6.18
CA PHE A 134 11.72 -3.40 4.79
C PHE A 134 11.27 -4.69 4.10
N LEU A 135 10.72 -4.56 2.90
CA LEU A 135 10.46 -5.68 2.00
C LEU A 135 11.63 -5.83 1.04
N ARG A 136 12.16 -7.05 0.94
CA ARG A 136 13.26 -7.41 0.04
C ARG A 136 12.72 -7.93 -1.30
N SER A 137 13.56 -7.89 -2.33
CA SER A 137 13.26 -8.37 -3.68
C SER A 137 13.04 -9.88 -3.81
N ASP A 138 13.41 -10.65 -2.79
CA ASP A 138 13.17 -12.10 -2.70
C ASP A 138 11.83 -12.44 -2.03
N GLY A 139 11.05 -11.42 -1.63
CA GLY A 139 9.78 -11.61 -0.94
C GLY A 139 9.89 -11.83 0.56
N CYS A 140 11.09 -11.73 1.14
CA CYS A 140 11.28 -11.73 2.60
C CYS A 140 11.19 -10.31 3.17
N ALA A 141 10.89 -10.20 4.47
CA ALA A 141 10.92 -8.93 5.19
C ALA A 141 12.01 -8.95 6.27
N VAL A 142 12.55 -7.76 6.59
CA VAL A 142 13.48 -7.54 7.70
C VAL A 142 13.10 -6.23 8.40
N ALA A 143 13.46 -6.08 9.67
CA ALA A 143 13.18 -4.88 10.44
C ALA A 143 14.38 -4.44 11.30
N CYS A 144 14.37 -3.18 11.70
CA CYS A 144 15.31 -2.62 12.67
C CYS A 144 14.63 -1.56 13.54
N GLY A 145 15.23 -1.23 14.68
CA GLY A 145 14.69 -0.26 15.63
C GLY A 145 14.26 -0.88 16.94
N ASP A 146 13.34 -0.19 17.63
CA ASP A 146 12.76 -0.65 18.88
C ASP A 146 12.08 -2.02 18.70
N ASN A 147 12.27 -2.89 19.68
CA ASN A 147 11.71 -4.24 19.71
C ASN A 147 11.19 -4.63 21.10
N ASP A 148 10.92 -3.66 21.99
CA ASP A 148 10.42 -3.92 23.34
C ASP A 148 9.08 -4.70 23.38
N HIS A 149 8.35 -4.75 22.25
CA HIS A 149 7.09 -5.48 22.09
C HIS A 149 7.15 -6.59 21.03
N GLY A 150 8.33 -6.90 20.48
CA GLY A 150 8.48 -7.87 19.40
C GLY A 150 8.05 -7.35 18.02
N GLN A 151 7.92 -6.03 17.83
CA GLN A 151 7.49 -5.43 16.55
C GLN A 151 8.48 -5.61 15.39
N CYS A 152 9.72 -6.02 15.68
CA CYS A 152 10.75 -6.40 14.71
C CYS A 152 10.90 -7.93 14.56
N ASP A 153 10.13 -8.76 15.30
CA ASP A 153 10.23 -10.22 15.26
C ASP A 153 9.50 -10.78 14.04
N ILE A 154 10.06 -10.54 12.84
CA ILE A 154 9.48 -10.97 11.57
C ILE A 154 9.32 -12.50 11.54
N PRO A 155 8.09 -13.03 11.34
CA PRO A 155 7.88 -14.47 11.24
C PRO A 155 8.54 -15.04 9.98
N SER A 156 9.00 -16.29 10.05
CA SER A 156 9.46 -17.01 8.85
C SER A 156 8.30 -17.22 7.88
N ILE A 157 8.56 -17.10 6.59
CA ILE A 157 7.59 -17.38 5.54
C ILE A 157 7.76 -18.79 4.99
N ASP A 158 6.64 -19.47 4.74
CA ASP A 158 6.65 -20.82 4.18
C ASP A 158 7.16 -20.84 2.74
N GLN A 159 7.74 -21.98 2.34
CA GLN A 159 8.29 -22.15 1.00
C GLN A 159 7.22 -21.94 -0.08
N GLY A 160 7.54 -21.11 -1.09
CA GLY A 160 6.63 -20.78 -2.18
C GLY A 160 5.71 -19.59 -1.91
N LEU A 161 5.76 -19.01 -0.72
CA LEU A 161 5.08 -17.76 -0.39
C LEU A 161 6.08 -16.61 -0.30
N SER A 162 5.58 -15.39 -0.51
CA SER A 162 6.33 -14.15 -0.35
C SER A 162 5.47 -13.11 0.37
N TYR A 163 6.10 -12.19 1.10
CA TYR A 163 5.45 -10.95 1.50
C TYR A 163 5.33 -10.02 0.31
N THR A 164 4.19 -9.35 0.21
CA THR A 164 3.85 -8.42 -0.88
C THR A 164 3.59 -7.00 -0.38
N GLN A 165 3.37 -6.84 0.93
CA GLN A 165 3.27 -5.53 1.56
C GLN A 165 3.76 -5.60 3.00
N VAL A 166 4.43 -4.52 3.43
CA VAL A 166 4.80 -4.27 4.83
C VAL A 166 4.14 -2.97 5.31
N SER A 167 3.68 -2.94 6.56
CA SER A 167 3.18 -1.72 7.21
C SER A 167 3.56 -1.71 8.69
N ALA A 168 4.31 -0.70 9.10
CA ALA A 168 4.67 -0.47 10.50
C ALA A 168 3.69 0.53 11.13
N GLY A 169 3.10 0.13 12.26
CA GLY A 169 2.33 1.02 13.12
C GLY A 169 3.21 1.65 14.19
N TRP A 170 2.61 2.17 15.26
CA TRP A 170 3.39 2.79 16.33
C TRP A 170 4.30 1.80 17.08
N CYS A 171 3.74 0.66 17.48
CA CYS A 171 4.43 -0.40 18.24
C CYS A 171 4.11 -1.82 17.74
N HIS A 172 3.60 -1.95 16.51
CA HIS A 172 3.26 -3.24 15.91
C HIS A 172 3.50 -3.20 14.40
N THR A 173 3.46 -4.38 13.77
CA THR A 173 3.81 -4.57 12.37
C THR A 173 2.78 -5.47 11.70
N LEU A 174 2.41 -5.12 10.47
CA LEU A 174 1.57 -5.89 9.57
C LEU A 174 2.34 -6.35 8.34
N LEU A 175 2.09 -7.59 7.93
CA LEU A 175 2.63 -8.21 6.73
C LEU A 175 1.48 -8.75 5.89
N LEU A 176 1.45 -8.41 4.60
CA LEU A 176 0.59 -9.06 3.61
C LEU A 176 1.39 -10.10 2.84
N ARG A 177 0.80 -11.28 2.64
CA ARG A 177 1.42 -12.41 1.94
C ARG A 177 0.82 -12.60 0.55
N SER A 178 1.56 -13.25 -0.34
CA SER A 178 1.21 -13.48 -1.75
C SER A 178 -0.04 -14.32 -1.97
N ASP A 179 -0.48 -15.07 -0.97
CA ASP A 179 -1.74 -15.82 -0.97
C ASP A 179 -2.93 -15.01 -0.46
N GLY A 180 -2.73 -13.73 -0.11
CA GLY A 180 -3.77 -12.83 0.40
C GLY A 180 -4.02 -12.94 1.91
N CYS A 181 -3.27 -13.77 2.64
CA CYS A 181 -3.31 -13.76 4.10
C CYS A 181 -2.48 -12.59 4.66
N ALA A 182 -2.85 -12.12 5.85
CA ALA A 182 -2.10 -11.11 6.59
C ALA A 182 -1.68 -11.63 7.96
N THR A 183 -0.57 -11.11 8.47
CA THR A 183 -0.07 -11.39 9.82
C THR A 183 0.18 -10.08 10.55
N ALA A 184 -0.17 -10.01 11.83
CA ALA A 184 0.15 -8.91 12.72
C ALA A 184 0.94 -9.41 13.94
N PHE A 185 1.93 -8.64 14.39
CA PHE A 185 2.74 -8.93 15.57
C PHE A 185 3.32 -7.65 16.18
N GLY A 186 3.78 -7.73 17.43
CA GLY A 186 4.17 -6.59 18.23
C GLY A 186 3.20 -6.32 19.39
N TYR A 187 3.08 -5.06 19.79
CA TYR A 187 2.20 -4.65 20.89
C TYR A 187 0.73 -4.92 20.59
N ASN A 188 0.03 -5.61 21.51
CA ASN A 188 -1.33 -6.10 21.29
C ASN A 188 -2.30 -5.87 22.47
N LEU A 189 -2.08 -4.89 23.36
CA LEU A 189 -2.97 -4.72 24.53
C LEU A 189 -4.39 -4.23 24.17
N ARG A 190 -4.63 -3.81 22.93
CA ARG A 190 -5.94 -3.39 22.43
C ARG A 190 -6.53 -4.35 21.41
N GLY A 191 -5.84 -5.45 21.09
CA GLY A 191 -6.25 -6.37 20.04
C GLY A 191 -5.91 -5.89 18.63
N GLN A 192 -4.98 -4.94 18.46
CA GLN A 192 -4.53 -4.45 17.14
C GLN A 192 -3.82 -5.51 16.29
N CYS A 193 -3.40 -6.62 16.89
CA CYS A 193 -2.86 -7.79 16.19
C CYS A 193 -3.86 -8.97 16.15
N ASP A 194 -5.05 -8.82 16.72
CA ASP A 194 -6.08 -9.87 16.74
C ASP A 194 -6.89 -9.81 15.43
N LEU A 195 -6.30 -10.30 14.34
CA LEU A 195 -7.02 -10.44 13.08
C LEU A 195 -8.23 -11.37 13.28
N PRO A 196 -9.39 -11.08 12.65
CA PRO A 196 -10.50 -12.01 12.68
C PRO A 196 -10.07 -13.34 12.04
N ASN A 197 -10.20 -14.41 12.82
CA ASN A 197 -9.99 -15.78 12.37
C ASN A 197 -11.15 -16.17 11.46
N ASP A 198 -11.02 -15.91 10.17
CA ASP A 198 -11.90 -16.46 9.17
C ASP A 198 -11.23 -17.68 8.55
N GLU A 199 -11.95 -18.79 8.46
CA GLU A 199 -11.48 -20.15 8.14
C GLU A 199 -10.87 -20.34 6.73
N GLY A 200 -10.03 -19.42 6.25
CA GLY A 200 -9.28 -19.51 5.00
C GLY A 200 -9.94 -18.88 3.77
N PHE A 201 -11.03 -18.13 3.94
CA PHE A 201 -11.78 -17.56 2.80
C PHE A 201 -11.59 -16.06 2.56
N MET A 202 -10.88 -15.35 3.44
CA MET A 202 -10.69 -13.89 3.28
C MET A 202 -9.32 -13.57 2.71
N PHE A 203 -9.34 -12.94 1.54
CA PHE A 203 -8.15 -12.43 0.86
C PHE A 203 -8.05 -10.93 1.04
N TYR A 204 -7.00 -10.50 1.74
CA TYR A 204 -6.64 -9.10 1.88
C TYR A 204 -5.84 -8.63 0.66
N SER A 205 -6.05 -7.38 0.33
CA SER A 205 -5.39 -6.65 -0.73
C SER A 205 -4.49 -5.53 -0.17
N GLN A 206 -4.85 -4.97 0.98
CA GLN A 206 -4.02 -3.97 1.63
C GLN A 206 -4.04 -4.14 3.14
N VAL A 207 -2.90 -3.87 3.76
CA VAL A 207 -2.77 -3.69 5.21
C VAL A 207 -2.30 -2.27 5.53
N SER A 208 -2.77 -1.71 6.65
CA SER A 208 -2.27 -0.45 7.17
C SER A 208 -2.37 -0.41 8.69
N ALA A 209 -1.25 -0.15 9.35
CA ALA A 209 -1.10 -0.15 10.79
C ALA A 209 -1.15 1.29 11.37
N GLY A 210 -1.95 1.51 12.40
CA GLY A 210 -2.02 2.78 13.14
C GLY A 210 -1.29 2.72 14.47
N THR A 211 -1.73 3.52 15.46
CA THR A 211 -1.17 3.44 16.83
C THR A 211 -1.74 2.27 17.61
N ASN A 212 -3.07 2.17 17.68
CA ASN A 212 -3.78 1.18 18.51
C ASN A 212 -4.76 0.32 17.71
N HIS A 213 -4.71 0.38 16.38
CA HIS A 213 -5.57 -0.37 15.47
C HIS A 213 -4.84 -0.74 14.18
N SER A 214 -5.39 -1.74 13.52
CA SER A 214 -4.95 -2.22 12.20
C SER A 214 -6.13 -2.23 11.25
N ALA A 215 -5.93 -1.74 10.04
CA ALA A 215 -6.92 -1.77 8.98
C ALA A 215 -6.50 -2.74 7.87
N PHE A 216 -7.47 -3.52 7.38
CA PHE A 216 -7.29 -4.53 6.35
C PHE A 216 -8.33 -4.34 5.26
N LEU A 217 -7.89 -4.06 4.03
CA LEU A 217 -8.76 -3.97 2.87
C LEU A 217 -8.88 -5.35 2.23
N GLN A 218 -10.08 -5.88 2.13
CA GLN A 218 -10.39 -7.13 1.47
C GLN A 218 -10.50 -6.95 -0.05
N SER A 219 -10.31 -8.05 -0.78
CA SER A 219 -10.35 -8.07 -2.26
C SER A 219 -11.72 -7.74 -2.87
N ASP A 220 -12.79 -7.74 -2.07
CA ASP A 220 -14.14 -7.31 -2.45
C ASP A 220 -14.42 -5.83 -2.14
N GLY A 221 -13.43 -5.12 -1.57
CA GLY A 221 -13.52 -3.71 -1.19
C GLY A 221 -14.03 -3.46 0.24
N CYS A 222 -14.38 -4.51 0.99
CA CYS A 222 -14.72 -4.40 2.40
C CYS A 222 -13.49 -4.08 3.25
N VAL A 223 -13.67 -3.37 4.36
CA VAL A 223 -12.57 -3.06 5.29
C VAL A 223 -12.87 -3.63 6.66
N VAL A 224 -11.88 -4.33 7.20
CA VAL A 224 -11.87 -4.87 8.56
C VAL A 224 -10.90 -4.06 9.39
N ILE A 225 -11.28 -3.75 10.63
CA ILE A 225 -10.40 -3.12 11.61
C ILE A 225 -10.39 -3.95 12.89
N CYS A 226 -9.20 -4.21 13.43
CA CYS A 226 -9.02 -4.72 14.78
C CYS A 226 -8.24 -3.70 15.64
N GLY A 227 -8.33 -3.85 16.96
CA GLY A 227 -7.78 -2.87 17.90
C GLY A 227 -8.81 -1.85 18.40
N SER A 228 -8.30 -0.76 18.98
CA SER A 228 -9.11 0.33 19.52
C SER A 228 -9.27 1.43 18.48
N MET A 229 -10.48 1.59 17.95
CA MET A 229 -10.87 2.78 17.20
C MET A 229 -12.06 3.44 17.90
N ASP A 230 -11.98 4.74 18.15
CA ASP A 230 -12.98 5.51 18.92
C ASP A 230 -14.36 5.64 18.23
N CYS A 231 -14.55 4.99 17.07
CA CYS A 231 -15.79 5.05 16.31
C CYS A 231 -16.21 3.69 15.74
N GLN A 232 -17.53 3.45 15.67
CA GLN A 232 -18.08 2.35 14.91
C GLN A 232 -17.95 2.62 13.41
N ILE A 233 -17.49 1.62 12.65
CA ILE A 233 -17.45 1.67 11.19
C ILE A 233 -18.88 1.47 10.67
N PRO A 234 -19.49 2.45 9.98
CA PRO A 234 -20.77 2.23 9.33
C PRO A 234 -20.60 1.17 8.23
N PRO A 235 -21.48 0.15 8.11
CA PRO A 235 -21.39 -0.84 7.03
C PRO A 235 -21.40 -0.22 5.62
N SER A 236 -22.13 0.90 5.45
CA SER A 236 -22.20 1.66 4.20
C SER A 236 -20.99 2.56 3.94
N ALA A 237 -20.13 2.77 4.93
CA ALA A 237 -18.93 3.60 4.83
C ALA A 237 -17.72 2.84 4.27
N VAL A 238 -17.84 1.52 4.10
CA VAL A 238 -16.73 0.63 3.69
C VAL A 238 -17.04 -0.18 2.44
N SER A 239 -18.06 0.18 1.65
CA SER A 239 -18.26 -0.37 0.30
C SER A 239 -17.53 0.49 -0.73
N HIS A 240 -16.78 -0.12 -1.67
CA HIS A 240 -16.02 0.56 -2.75
C HIS A 240 -14.75 1.29 -2.31
N THR A 241 -14.19 0.93 -1.15
CA THR A 241 -12.86 1.39 -0.75
C THR A 241 -11.80 0.76 -1.66
N VAL A 242 -10.89 1.57 -2.17
CA VAL A 242 -9.74 1.17 -3.02
C VAL A 242 -8.39 1.49 -2.38
N GLY A 243 -8.40 2.12 -1.21
CA GLY A 243 -7.19 2.39 -0.45
C GLY A 243 -7.49 2.72 1.01
N ILE A 244 -6.64 2.23 1.90
CA ILE A 244 -6.70 2.52 3.34
C ILE A 244 -5.40 3.15 3.84
N SER A 245 -5.49 4.00 4.85
CA SER A 245 -4.35 4.47 5.63
C SER A 245 -4.75 4.70 7.08
N ALA A 246 -4.15 3.96 8.00
CA ALA A 246 -4.32 4.10 9.44
C ALA A 246 -3.22 5.01 10.00
N GLY A 247 -3.62 6.00 10.80
CA GLY A 247 -2.73 6.94 11.48
C GLY A 247 -2.76 6.74 12.99
N GLY A 248 -2.63 7.83 13.75
CA GLY A 248 -2.65 7.81 15.21
C GLY A 248 -3.92 7.16 15.78
N ASP A 249 -5.00 7.95 15.82
CA ASP A 249 -6.32 7.50 16.26
C ASP A 249 -7.39 7.62 15.15
N HIS A 250 -6.98 7.83 13.88
CA HIS A 250 -7.88 7.96 12.73
C HIS A 250 -7.47 7.06 11.56
N THR A 251 -8.45 6.77 10.69
CA THR A 251 -8.27 5.96 9.47
C THR A 251 -8.90 6.65 8.28
N LEU A 252 -8.18 6.65 7.16
CA LEU A 252 -8.61 7.14 5.87
C LEU A 252 -9.04 5.99 4.97
N PHE A 253 -10.16 6.19 4.29
CA PHE A 253 -10.72 5.26 3.31
C PHE A 253 -10.90 6.01 1.99
N LEU A 254 -10.03 5.71 1.03
CA LEU A 254 -10.13 6.24 -0.32
C LEU A 254 -11.16 5.42 -1.10
N GLN A 255 -12.18 6.09 -1.60
CA GLN A 255 -13.25 5.51 -2.39
C GLN A 255 -12.86 5.46 -3.88
N SER A 256 -13.46 4.54 -4.63
CA SER A 256 -13.21 4.39 -6.08
C SER A 256 -13.56 5.63 -6.92
N ASP A 257 -14.46 6.48 -6.43
CA ASP A 257 -14.79 7.78 -7.03
C ASP A 257 -13.76 8.89 -6.70
N GLY A 258 -12.75 8.54 -5.90
CA GLY A 258 -11.67 9.40 -5.44
C GLY A 258 -12.08 10.41 -4.36
N ARG A 259 -13.20 10.17 -3.65
CA ARG A 259 -13.47 10.80 -2.36
C ARG A 259 -12.71 10.08 -1.25
N VAL A 260 -12.48 10.78 -0.15
CA VAL A 260 -11.85 10.22 1.05
C VAL A 260 -12.79 10.38 2.22
N LEU A 261 -13.07 9.27 2.89
CA LEU A 261 -13.72 9.27 4.19
C LEU A 261 -12.64 9.15 5.26
N ALA A 262 -12.77 9.91 6.34
CA ALA A 262 -11.90 9.83 7.51
C ALA A 262 -12.75 9.54 8.75
N LEU A 263 -12.36 8.54 9.53
CA LEU A 263 -13.07 8.12 10.74
C LEU A 263 -12.06 7.99 11.89
N GLY A 264 -12.49 8.32 13.11
CA GLY A 264 -11.70 8.18 14.34
C GLY A 264 -11.52 9.51 15.08
N GLY A 265 -10.37 9.67 15.73
CA GLY A 265 -9.95 10.92 16.37
C GLY A 265 -10.06 12.11 15.42
N ASN A 266 -10.55 13.23 15.93
CA ASN A 266 -10.64 14.48 15.17
C ASN A 266 -10.40 15.70 16.09
N ARG A 267 -9.49 15.58 17.06
CA ARG A 267 -9.28 16.64 18.04
C ARG A 267 -8.54 17.84 17.43
N ASP A 268 -7.72 17.57 16.43
CA ASP A 268 -6.90 18.55 15.73
C ASP A 268 -7.44 18.87 14.32
N GLY A 269 -8.51 18.20 13.90
CA GLY A 269 -9.12 18.36 12.58
C GLY A 269 -8.53 17.43 11.52
N GLU A 270 -7.86 16.36 11.93
CA GLU A 270 -7.22 15.34 11.10
C GLU A 270 -8.24 14.58 10.22
N CYS A 271 -9.51 14.51 10.62
CA CYS A 271 -10.60 13.99 9.79
C CYS A 271 -11.32 15.07 8.93
N ASN A 272 -10.92 16.34 9.00
CA ASN A 272 -11.57 17.44 8.26
C ASN A 272 -11.08 17.52 6.80
N ILE A 273 -11.36 16.47 6.02
CA ILE A 273 -10.92 16.32 4.63
C ILE A 273 -11.36 17.52 3.77
N PRO A 274 -10.42 18.24 3.13
CA PRO A 274 -10.75 19.40 2.29
C PRO A 274 -11.69 19.05 1.13
N ARG A 275 -12.65 19.93 0.85
CA ARG A 275 -13.52 19.75 -0.33
C ARG A 275 -12.73 20.01 -1.62
N LEU A 276 -12.90 19.11 -2.59
CA LEU A 276 -12.32 19.26 -3.92
C LEU A 276 -13.19 20.11 -4.84
N LYS A 277 -12.55 20.80 -5.79
CA LYS A 277 -13.24 21.46 -6.90
C LYS A 277 -13.88 20.38 -7.80
N PRO A 278 -14.97 20.70 -8.53
CA PRO A 278 -15.55 19.77 -9.50
C PRO A 278 -14.51 19.21 -10.47
N GLY A 279 -14.55 17.89 -10.72
CA GLY A 279 -13.62 17.19 -11.62
C GLY A 279 -12.28 16.78 -11.00
N MET A 280 -11.96 17.25 -9.79
CA MET A 280 -10.76 16.85 -9.07
C MET A 280 -11.05 15.69 -8.11
N ARG A 281 -10.10 14.76 -7.99
CA ARG A 281 -10.21 13.60 -7.12
C ARG A 281 -8.94 13.40 -6.29
N TYR A 282 -9.04 12.74 -5.15
CA TYR A 282 -7.89 12.15 -4.48
C TYR A 282 -7.50 10.86 -5.21
N ILE A 283 -6.20 10.58 -5.30
CA ILE A 283 -5.69 9.38 -5.98
C ILE A 283 -5.19 8.35 -4.95
N SER A 284 -4.92 7.11 -5.34
CA SER A 284 -4.28 6.08 -4.51
C SER A 284 -2.77 5.98 -4.83
N ASP A 285 -2.05 5.08 -4.13
CA ASP A 285 -0.73 4.54 -4.53
C ASP A 285 -0.83 3.53 -5.69
N GLN A 286 -2.04 3.05 -5.97
CA GLN A 286 -2.22 2.00 -6.97
C GLN A 286 -1.80 2.56 -8.32
N MET A 287 -0.94 1.79 -9.01
CA MET A 287 -0.69 2.00 -10.44
C MET A 287 -2.03 2.18 -11.16
N PRO A 288 -2.08 3.00 -12.22
CA PRO A 288 -3.31 3.15 -13.01
C PRO A 288 -3.84 1.76 -13.37
N ASP A 289 -5.16 1.59 -13.28
CA ASP A 289 -5.80 0.31 -13.59
C ASP A 289 -5.33 -0.13 -15.00
N ILE A 290 -4.69 -1.29 -15.08
CA ILE A 290 -4.36 -1.97 -16.32
C ILE A 290 -5.62 -2.73 -16.71
N ILE A 291 -6.36 -2.17 -17.66
CA ILE A 291 -7.57 -2.79 -18.18
C ILE A 291 -7.24 -3.52 -19.47
N LEU A 292 -7.46 -4.83 -19.47
CA LEU A 292 -7.21 -5.71 -20.61
C LEU A 292 -8.47 -6.47 -20.97
N GLN A 293 -8.67 -6.67 -22.27
CA GLN A 293 -9.66 -7.60 -22.80
C GLN A 293 -9.00 -8.98 -22.96
N LEU A 294 -9.64 -10.02 -22.43
CA LEU A 294 -9.20 -11.41 -22.56
C LEU A 294 -9.91 -12.08 -23.72
N GLU A 295 -9.12 -12.72 -24.57
CA GLU A 295 -9.59 -13.62 -25.62
C GLU A 295 -9.00 -15.01 -25.40
N PHE A 296 -9.77 -16.03 -25.76
CA PHE A 296 -9.36 -17.42 -25.70
C PHE A 296 -9.12 -17.96 -27.11
N VAL A 297 -7.96 -18.56 -27.33
CA VAL A 297 -7.65 -19.31 -28.56
C VAL A 297 -7.42 -20.77 -28.19
N ILE A 298 -8.24 -21.66 -28.75
CA ILE A 298 -8.19 -23.10 -28.45
C ILE A 298 -7.55 -23.82 -29.62
N ALA A 299 -6.46 -24.55 -29.37
CA ALA A 299 -5.81 -25.42 -30.35
C ALA A 299 -5.28 -26.69 -29.67
N ASP A 300 -5.65 -27.87 -30.18
CA ASP A 300 -5.14 -29.18 -29.75
C ASP A 300 -5.07 -29.37 -28.21
N ASP A 301 -6.20 -29.14 -27.52
CA ASP A 301 -6.39 -29.22 -26.06
C ASP A 301 -5.63 -28.20 -25.20
N VAL A 302 -4.93 -27.23 -25.82
CA VAL A 302 -4.29 -26.10 -25.14
C VAL A 302 -5.15 -24.84 -25.31
N VAL A 303 -5.42 -24.16 -24.20
CA VAL A 303 -6.10 -22.85 -24.19
C VAL A 303 -5.04 -21.76 -24.10
N THR A 304 -4.92 -20.92 -25.13
CA THR A 304 -4.10 -19.71 -25.06
C THR A 304 -4.97 -18.53 -24.63
N LEU A 305 -4.58 -17.92 -23.51
CA LEU A 305 -5.12 -16.68 -22.97
C LEU A 305 -4.37 -15.51 -23.60
N ILE A 306 -5.07 -14.65 -24.34
CA ILE A 306 -4.51 -13.45 -24.96
C ILE A 306 -5.15 -12.23 -24.31
N CYS A 307 -4.35 -11.41 -23.62
CA CYS A 307 -4.82 -10.18 -23.00
C CYS A 307 -4.32 -8.97 -23.81
N SER A 308 -5.25 -8.15 -24.30
CA SER A 308 -4.97 -6.98 -25.13
C SER A 308 -5.48 -5.70 -24.49
N ASN A 309 -4.81 -4.57 -24.75
CA ASN A 309 -5.33 -3.26 -24.35
C ASN A 309 -6.47 -2.80 -25.29
N PHE A 310 -7.13 -1.69 -24.99
CA PHE A 310 -8.21 -1.15 -25.84
C PHE A 310 -7.77 -0.62 -27.20
N ALA A 311 -6.47 -0.48 -27.45
CA ALA A 311 -5.93 -0.19 -28.77
C ALA A 311 -5.77 -1.47 -29.62
N GLY A 312 -6.05 -2.65 -29.06
CA GLY A 312 -5.90 -3.95 -29.71
C GLY A 312 -4.47 -4.50 -29.66
N GLU A 313 -3.58 -3.92 -28.86
CA GLU A 313 -2.21 -4.38 -28.72
C GLU A 313 -2.13 -5.48 -27.65
N GLU A 314 -1.62 -6.64 -28.03
CA GLU A 314 -1.36 -7.78 -27.13
C GLU A 314 -0.34 -7.37 -26.06
N GLN A 315 -0.70 -7.55 -24.79
CA GLN A 315 0.16 -7.27 -23.64
C GLN A 315 0.69 -8.56 -23.01
N VAL A 316 -0.15 -9.60 -22.97
CA VAL A 316 0.19 -10.90 -22.36
C VAL A 316 -0.38 -12.03 -23.20
N ARG A 317 0.42 -13.09 -23.32
CA ARG A 317 0.01 -14.38 -23.90
C ARG A 317 0.47 -15.51 -22.99
N LEU A 318 -0.49 -16.31 -22.51
CA LEU A 318 -0.23 -17.43 -21.62
C LEU A 318 -0.93 -18.69 -22.13
N ASN A 319 -0.27 -19.83 -22.00
CA ASN A 319 -0.91 -21.12 -22.23
C ASN A 319 -1.45 -21.66 -20.91
N ALA A 320 -2.67 -22.18 -20.94
CA ALA A 320 -3.36 -22.79 -19.82
C ALA A 320 -4.09 -24.07 -20.28
N ASN A 321 -4.35 -24.97 -19.34
CA ASN A 321 -5.23 -26.10 -19.55
C ASN A 321 -6.64 -25.74 -19.08
N VAL A 322 -7.63 -26.44 -19.63
CA VAL A 322 -9.05 -26.29 -19.25
C VAL A 322 -9.25 -26.55 -17.74
N SER A 323 -8.45 -27.45 -17.15
CA SER A 323 -8.48 -27.78 -15.72
C SER A 323 -7.77 -26.78 -14.81
N ASP A 324 -7.01 -25.84 -15.36
CA ASP A 324 -6.28 -24.87 -14.54
C ASP A 324 -7.26 -23.92 -13.85
N ARG A 325 -6.93 -23.51 -12.62
CA ARG A 325 -7.79 -22.58 -11.87
C ARG A 325 -7.71 -21.19 -12.50
N ALA A 326 -8.86 -20.57 -12.71
CA ALA A 326 -8.98 -19.22 -13.21
C ALA A 326 -8.22 -18.21 -12.33
N THR A 327 -8.19 -18.42 -11.01
CA THR A 327 -7.42 -17.62 -10.05
C THR A 327 -5.92 -17.65 -10.32
N ASP A 328 -5.38 -18.81 -10.68
CA ASP A 328 -3.93 -18.98 -10.87
C ASP A 328 -3.51 -18.38 -12.21
N SER A 329 -4.32 -18.57 -13.26
CA SER A 329 -4.14 -17.89 -14.54
C SER A 329 -4.20 -16.36 -14.38
N TYR A 330 -5.13 -15.86 -13.56
CA TYR A 330 -5.23 -14.42 -13.27
C TYR A 330 -3.98 -13.88 -12.56
N LYS A 331 -3.42 -14.63 -11.59
CA LYS A 331 -2.14 -14.30 -10.95
C LYS A 331 -0.98 -14.30 -11.95
N ASN A 332 -0.94 -15.28 -12.84
CA ASN A 332 0.12 -15.38 -13.85
C ASN A 332 0.09 -14.19 -14.83
N ILE A 333 -1.10 -13.72 -15.23
CA ILE A 333 -1.23 -12.50 -16.07
C ILE A 333 -0.62 -11.30 -15.35
N ALA A 334 -0.90 -11.13 -14.05
CA ALA A 334 -0.35 -10.04 -13.26
C ALA A 334 1.18 -10.12 -13.12
N VAL A 335 1.72 -11.32 -12.90
CA VAL A 335 3.18 -11.57 -12.84
C VAL A 335 3.85 -11.18 -14.16
N GLU A 336 3.29 -11.58 -15.30
CA GLU A 336 3.86 -11.27 -16.63
C GLU A 336 3.87 -9.76 -16.91
N LEU A 337 2.82 -9.05 -16.50
CA LEU A 337 2.72 -7.60 -16.61
C LEU A 337 3.58 -6.84 -15.59
N LYS A 338 4.20 -7.55 -14.63
CA LYS A 338 4.79 -6.94 -13.43
C LYS A 338 3.80 -5.98 -12.75
N ALA A 339 2.53 -6.35 -12.79
CA ALA A 339 1.42 -5.56 -12.29
C ALA A 339 0.91 -6.11 -10.96
N ASN A 340 0.35 -5.23 -10.13
CA ASN A 340 -0.41 -5.68 -8.98
C ASN A 340 -1.75 -6.25 -9.46
N LEU A 341 -2.16 -7.41 -8.94
CA LEU A 341 -3.49 -7.98 -9.17
C LEU A 341 -4.64 -7.00 -8.90
N GLN A 342 -4.40 -6.01 -8.02
CA GLN A 342 -5.36 -4.99 -7.62
C GLN A 342 -5.53 -3.86 -8.65
N SER A 343 -4.51 -3.57 -9.44
CA SER A 343 -4.60 -2.64 -10.56
C SER A 343 -4.97 -3.36 -11.85
N LEU A 344 -4.94 -4.68 -11.89
CA LEU A 344 -5.33 -5.44 -13.07
C LEU A 344 -6.86 -5.57 -13.17
N ARG A 345 -7.41 -5.32 -14.36
CA ARG A 345 -8.82 -5.55 -14.71
C ARG A 345 -8.86 -6.33 -16.01
N VAL A 346 -9.03 -7.63 -15.92
CA VAL A 346 -9.18 -8.50 -17.09
C VAL A 346 -10.68 -8.69 -17.37
N VAL A 347 -11.13 -8.19 -18.52
CA VAL A 347 -12.51 -8.27 -18.99
C VAL A 347 -12.65 -9.51 -19.87
N LEU A 348 -13.57 -10.38 -19.52
CA LEU A 348 -13.93 -11.59 -20.26
C LEU A 348 -14.71 -11.26 -21.55
N PRO A 349 -14.78 -12.18 -22.52
CA PRO A 349 -15.53 -11.97 -23.76
C PRO A 349 -17.02 -11.64 -23.58
N ASP A 350 -17.62 -12.08 -22.47
CA ASP A 350 -19.00 -11.79 -22.09
C ASP A 350 -19.18 -10.40 -21.42
N GLY A 351 -18.08 -9.69 -21.18
CA GLY A 351 -18.04 -8.38 -20.54
C GLY A 351 -17.93 -8.42 -19.02
N GLU A 352 -17.91 -9.60 -18.39
CA GLU A 352 -17.66 -9.71 -16.95
C GLU A 352 -16.17 -9.53 -16.62
N LEU A 353 -15.87 -9.19 -15.37
CA LEU A 353 -14.48 -9.16 -14.90
C LEU A 353 -14.06 -10.56 -14.46
N LEU A 354 -12.92 -11.05 -14.95
CA LEU A 354 -12.32 -12.32 -14.52
C LEU A 354 -12.16 -12.37 -13.00
N ALA A 355 -11.73 -11.26 -12.38
CA ALA A 355 -11.64 -11.14 -10.93
C ALA A 355 -13.00 -11.36 -10.22
N SER A 356 -14.11 -10.90 -10.82
CA SER A 356 -15.45 -11.10 -10.27
C SER A 356 -15.87 -12.56 -10.29
N MET A 357 -15.59 -13.25 -11.39
CA MET A 357 -15.89 -14.67 -11.52
C MET A 357 -15.05 -15.52 -10.56
N CYS A 358 -13.75 -15.24 -10.48
CA CYS A 358 -12.83 -15.87 -9.52
C CYS A 358 -13.26 -15.64 -8.06
N ARG A 359 -13.85 -14.48 -7.74
CA ARG A 359 -14.42 -14.22 -6.41
C ARG A 359 -15.69 -15.03 -6.15
N ALA A 360 -16.59 -15.09 -7.13
CA ALA A 360 -17.86 -15.81 -6.99
C ALA A 360 -17.66 -17.34 -6.86
N ASN A 361 -16.66 -17.87 -7.55
CA ASN A 361 -16.27 -19.27 -7.46
C ASN A 361 -14.74 -19.42 -7.48
N PRO A 362 -14.08 -19.49 -6.31
CA PRO A 362 -12.62 -19.64 -6.21
C PRO A 362 -12.09 -20.94 -6.82
N LEU A 363 -12.94 -21.95 -6.99
CA LEU A 363 -12.60 -23.22 -7.63
C LEU A 363 -12.89 -23.22 -9.13
N ALA A 364 -13.34 -22.10 -9.70
CA ALA A 364 -13.57 -21.97 -11.13
C ALA A 364 -12.29 -22.27 -11.91
N THR A 365 -12.46 -23.05 -12.96
CA THR A 365 -11.42 -23.45 -13.90
C THR A 365 -11.51 -22.61 -15.19
N ILE A 366 -10.51 -22.73 -16.05
CA ILE A 366 -10.57 -22.14 -17.39
C ILE A 366 -11.72 -22.74 -18.22
N GLY A 367 -12.09 -24.00 -17.99
CA GLY A 367 -13.28 -24.61 -18.60
C GLY A 367 -14.58 -23.90 -18.23
N ASP A 368 -14.71 -23.48 -16.96
CA ASP A 368 -15.88 -22.74 -16.50
C ASP A 368 -16.00 -21.37 -17.19
N LEU A 369 -14.87 -20.69 -17.45
CA LEU A 369 -14.82 -19.42 -18.20
C LEU A 369 -15.20 -19.58 -19.68
N LEU A 370 -14.89 -20.75 -20.24
CA LEU A 370 -15.18 -21.09 -21.63
C LEU A 370 -16.59 -21.67 -21.83
N HIS A 371 -17.32 -21.93 -20.74
CA HIS A 371 -18.61 -22.62 -20.71
C HIS A 371 -18.59 -24.01 -21.36
N ILE A 372 -17.53 -24.80 -21.13
CA ILE A 372 -17.32 -26.14 -21.71
C ILE A 372 -17.14 -27.24 -20.67
#